data_AF-A0A7R9SYU6-F1
#
_entry.id   AF-A0A7R9SYU6-F1
#
_cell.length_a   1.000
_cell.length_b   1.000
_cell.length_c   1.000
_cell.angle_alpha   90.00
_cell.angle_beta   90.00
_cell.angle_gamma   90.00
#
_symmetry.space_group_name_H-M   'P 1'
#
loop_
_entity.id
_entity.type
_entity.pdbx_description
1 polymer ?
#
loop_
_entity_poly.entity_id
_entity_poly.type
_entity_poly.pdbx_seq_one_letter_code
_entity_poly.pdbx_strand_id
1 'polypeptide(L)'
;MSDDDIDMNDPDAAEKLMGKWTADDDLFGPIEMQLPWQFASGATPEAARKMDVLDNENWCGCMTEVALDCCSEKDRVKRCAKFVEAAARFCNDELWGTLSCALVVPPGVQRNSKARASVETCVATLRYGTVCINCPTFVGFGITKLTWGAFAAGQWRKRGSDENTDYDIRSGNCWSHNTMMIDDVQKSVLRAPFRIHPHAIWLEDNRNLENTSQELVKHMGRNSIGSFYSTLVRALKG
;
A
#
# COMPACT_ATOMS: atom_id res chain seq x y z
N MET A 1 -32.16 -22.69 -8.03
CA MET A 1 -33.03 -21.71 -8.74
C MET A 1 -32.12 -21.01 -9.73
N SER A 2 -32.49 -20.91 -10.99
CA SER A 2 -31.75 -20.11 -11.98
C SER A 2 -31.88 -18.63 -11.64
N ASP A 3 -30.79 -17.88 -11.79
CA ASP A 3 -30.60 -16.47 -11.34
C ASP A 3 -31.44 -15.42 -12.07
N ASP A 4 -32.36 -15.81 -12.96
CA ASP A 4 -33.01 -14.89 -13.90
C ASP A 4 -34.35 -14.29 -13.45
N ASP A 5 -34.82 -14.54 -12.22
CA ASP A 5 -36.15 -14.07 -11.75
C ASP A 5 -36.11 -13.23 -10.44
N ILE A 6 -35.05 -12.45 -10.18
CA ILE A 6 -35.01 -11.56 -9.00
C ILE A 6 -35.38 -10.13 -9.41
N ASP A 7 -36.57 -9.67 -9.00
CA ASP A 7 -37.01 -8.29 -9.17
C ASP A 7 -36.14 -7.36 -8.31
N MET A 8 -35.34 -6.52 -8.97
CA MET A 8 -34.39 -5.59 -8.33
C MET A 8 -35.07 -4.43 -7.58
N ASN A 9 -36.40 -4.31 -7.67
CA ASN A 9 -37.18 -3.36 -6.86
C ASN A 9 -37.73 -3.98 -5.58
N ASP A 10 -37.55 -5.29 -5.36
CA ASP A 10 -37.84 -5.95 -4.10
C ASP A 10 -36.84 -5.46 -3.03
N PRO A 11 -37.27 -4.81 -1.94
CA PRO A 11 -36.39 -4.34 -0.88
C PRO A 11 -35.56 -5.47 -0.23
N ASP A 12 -35.99 -6.72 -0.37
CA ASP A 12 -35.32 -7.90 0.17
C ASP A 12 -34.49 -8.66 -0.90
N ALA A 13 -34.35 -8.11 -2.11
CA ALA A 13 -33.60 -8.74 -3.21
C ALA A 13 -32.13 -9.03 -2.83
N ALA A 14 -31.52 -8.14 -2.06
CA ALA A 14 -30.14 -8.29 -1.59
C ALA A 14 -29.98 -9.49 -0.65
N GLU A 15 -30.95 -9.73 0.23
CA GLU A 15 -30.91 -10.85 1.20
C GLU A 15 -31.14 -12.20 0.49
N LYS A 16 -31.96 -12.20 -0.56
CA LYS A 16 -32.20 -13.38 -1.41
C LYS A 16 -30.99 -13.74 -2.28
N LEU A 17 -30.28 -12.74 -2.83
CA LEU A 17 -29.05 -12.92 -3.61
C LEU A 17 -27.89 -13.43 -2.75
N MET A 18 -27.81 -12.98 -1.50
CA MET A 18 -26.67 -13.25 -0.61
C MET A 18 -26.73 -14.58 0.13
N GLY A 19 -27.80 -15.38 -0.06
CA GLY A 19 -27.93 -16.76 0.44
C GLY A 19 -27.46 -16.94 1.89
N LYS A 20 -28.36 -16.69 2.87
CA LYS A 20 -28.21 -16.93 4.32
C LYS A 20 -26.85 -17.52 4.76
N TRP A 21 -25.85 -16.66 4.89
CA TRP A 21 -24.74 -16.90 5.80
C TRP A 21 -25.26 -16.68 7.23
N THR A 22 -25.91 -17.68 7.80
CA THR A 22 -26.19 -17.69 9.24
C THR A 22 -24.97 -18.24 9.94
N ALA A 23 -24.16 -17.36 10.54
CA ALA A 23 -23.35 -17.79 11.66
C ALA A 23 -24.32 -18.36 12.71
N ASP A 24 -24.10 -19.59 13.18
CA ASP A 24 -24.88 -20.13 14.30
C ASP A 24 -24.65 -19.22 15.52
N ASP A 25 -25.65 -18.39 15.83
CA ASP A 25 -25.63 -17.39 16.91
C ASP A 25 -25.51 -18.02 18.32
N ASP A 26 -25.67 -19.34 18.44
CA ASP A 26 -25.67 -20.06 19.73
C ASP A 26 -24.30 -20.68 20.12
N LEU A 27 -23.28 -20.62 19.25
CA LEU A 27 -21.93 -21.11 19.58
C LEU A 27 -21.02 -20.06 20.24
N PHE A 28 -21.38 -18.78 20.13
CA PHE A 28 -20.63 -17.66 20.68
C PHE A 28 -21.63 -16.68 21.31
N GLY A 29 -21.66 -16.60 22.65
CA GLY A 29 -22.43 -15.57 23.37
C GLY A 29 -22.10 -14.14 22.88
N PRO A 30 -22.77 -13.08 23.39
CA PRO A 30 -22.84 -11.76 22.76
C PRO A 30 -21.50 -11.34 22.15
N ILE A 31 -21.42 -11.38 20.82
CA ILE A 31 -20.15 -11.29 20.12
C ILE A 31 -19.71 -9.83 20.11
N GLU A 32 -18.83 -9.45 21.03
CA GLU A 32 -17.83 -8.43 20.72
C GLU A 32 -16.97 -9.02 19.59
N MET A 33 -17.38 -8.82 18.33
CA MET A 33 -16.72 -9.35 17.12
C MET A 33 -15.33 -8.74 16.93
N GLN A 34 -14.37 -9.13 17.76
CA GLN A 34 -12.96 -8.83 17.55
C GLN A 34 -12.34 -9.98 16.75
N LEU A 35 -12.20 -9.78 15.44
CA LEU A 35 -11.34 -10.66 14.65
C LEU A 35 -9.88 -10.46 15.09
N PRO A 36 -9.16 -11.52 15.47
CA PRO A 36 -7.77 -11.39 15.88
C PRO A 36 -6.90 -10.96 14.70
N TRP A 37 -5.84 -10.21 14.99
CA TRP A 37 -4.81 -9.89 13.99
C TRP A 37 -4.14 -11.17 13.50
N GLN A 38 -4.10 -11.39 12.20
CA GLN A 38 -3.47 -12.56 11.59
C GLN A 38 -2.17 -12.18 10.89
N PHE A 39 -1.10 -12.95 11.14
CA PHE A 39 0.17 -12.79 10.44
C PHE A 39 0.70 -14.15 10.01
N ALA A 40 0.76 -14.39 8.70
CA ALA A 40 1.41 -15.55 8.11
C ALA A 40 2.82 -15.15 7.67
N SER A 41 3.85 -15.78 8.24
CA SER A 41 5.26 -15.48 7.92
C SER A 41 5.92 -16.59 7.12
N GLY A 42 6.90 -16.22 6.30
CA GLY A 42 7.73 -17.18 5.55
C GLY A 42 6.98 -18.06 4.53
N ALA A 43 5.83 -17.63 4.01
CA ALA A 43 5.12 -18.38 2.98
C ALA A 43 5.95 -18.43 1.69
N THR A 44 5.96 -19.56 0.98
CA THR A 44 6.48 -19.60 -0.39
C THR A 44 5.46 -19.00 -1.35
N PRO A 45 5.85 -18.58 -2.57
CA PRO A 45 4.90 -18.18 -3.61
C PRO A 45 3.77 -19.19 -3.84
N GLU A 46 4.08 -20.49 -3.83
CA GLU A 46 3.10 -21.56 -4.00
C GLU A 46 2.16 -21.69 -2.80
N ALA A 47 2.68 -21.52 -1.57
CA ALA A 47 1.87 -21.51 -0.37
C ALA A 47 0.91 -20.31 -0.36
N ALA A 48 1.40 -19.12 -0.72
CA ALA A 48 0.59 -17.92 -0.81
C ALA A 48 -0.55 -18.05 -1.84
N ARG A 49 -0.28 -18.67 -3.00
CA ARG A 49 -1.33 -19.00 -3.97
C ARG A 49 -2.36 -19.98 -3.42
N LYS A 50 -1.94 -21.02 -2.70
CA LYS A 50 -2.86 -21.99 -2.07
C LYS A 50 -3.71 -21.37 -0.96
N MET A 51 -3.20 -20.33 -0.29
CA MET A 51 -3.93 -19.55 0.71
C MET A 51 -4.84 -18.49 0.06
N ASP A 52 -4.81 -18.34 -1.26
CA ASP A 52 -5.64 -17.40 -2.02
C ASP A 52 -5.42 -15.92 -1.66
N VAL A 53 -4.25 -15.59 -1.09
CA VAL A 53 -3.90 -14.22 -0.61
C VAL A 53 -3.21 -13.36 -1.66
N LEU A 54 -2.98 -13.88 -2.86
CA LEU A 54 -2.35 -13.16 -3.97
C LEU A 54 -3.38 -12.41 -4.83
N ASP A 55 -4.57 -12.99 -4.95
CA ASP A 55 -5.65 -12.49 -5.79
C ASP A 55 -6.83 -11.92 -5.00
N ASN A 56 -6.88 -12.14 -3.67
CA ASN A 56 -7.94 -11.62 -2.80
C ASN A 56 -7.40 -10.61 -1.77
N GLU A 57 -8.05 -9.46 -1.72
CA GLU A 57 -7.78 -8.43 -0.73
C GLU A 57 -8.66 -8.63 0.51
N ASN A 58 -8.01 -8.81 1.67
CA ASN A 58 -8.69 -8.90 2.94
C ASN A 58 -8.85 -7.51 3.56
N TRP A 59 -10.09 -7.06 3.73
CA TRP A 59 -10.43 -5.78 4.37
C TRP A 59 -10.50 -5.89 5.89
N CYS A 60 -9.49 -6.51 6.50
CA CYS A 60 -9.37 -6.73 7.93
C CYS A 60 -7.91 -6.79 8.39
N GLY A 61 -7.68 -6.99 9.69
CA GLY A 61 -6.35 -7.01 10.28
C GLY A 61 -5.54 -8.28 9.97
N CYS A 62 -5.12 -8.47 8.72
CA CYS A 62 -4.26 -9.59 8.34
C CYS A 62 -3.07 -9.15 7.47
N MET A 63 -1.97 -9.90 7.56
CA MET A 63 -0.78 -9.71 6.73
C MET A 63 -0.15 -11.06 6.39
N THR A 64 0.31 -11.21 5.15
CA THR A 64 1.11 -12.37 4.73
C THR A 64 2.47 -11.92 4.22
N GLU A 65 3.53 -12.49 4.74
CA GLU A 65 4.89 -12.37 4.21
C GLU A 65 5.19 -13.54 3.28
N VAL A 66 5.55 -13.22 2.04
CA VAL A 66 6.02 -14.18 1.04
C VAL A 66 7.54 -14.10 0.93
N ALA A 67 8.22 -15.19 1.26
CA ALA A 67 9.67 -15.30 1.18
C ALA A 67 10.10 -15.71 -0.24
N LEU A 68 10.95 -14.89 -0.86
CA LEU A 68 11.53 -15.17 -2.17
C LEU A 68 12.91 -15.83 -2.01
N ASP A 69 13.15 -16.93 -2.72
CA ASP A 69 14.44 -17.64 -2.65
C ASP A 69 15.54 -16.88 -3.39
N CYS A 70 16.23 -16.00 -2.66
CA CYS A 70 17.35 -15.20 -3.14
C CYS A 70 18.59 -15.33 -2.24
N CYS A 71 18.55 -16.20 -1.23
CA CYS A 71 19.53 -16.27 -0.15
C CYS A 71 20.80 -17.05 -0.52
N SER A 72 20.78 -17.83 -1.61
CA SER A 72 21.93 -18.60 -2.10
C SER A 72 23.14 -17.73 -2.49
N GLU A 73 22.90 -16.46 -2.81
CA GLU A 73 23.95 -15.49 -3.13
C GLU A 73 24.65 -14.97 -1.87
N LYS A 74 25.97 -15.18 -1.78
CA LYS A 74 26.78 -14.76 -0.61
C LYS A 74 27.16 -13.28 -0.68
N ASP A 75 27.37 -12.73 -1.88
CA ASP A 75 27.68 -11.31 -2.04
C ASP A 75 26.43 -10.47 -1.74
N ARG A 76 26.52 -9.62 -0.71
CA ARG A 76 25.37 -8.82 -0.26
C ARG A 76 24.80 -7.90 -1.33
N VAL A 77 25.63 -7.35 -2.21
CA VAL A 77 25.20 -6.44 -3.29
C VAL A 77 24.47 -7.23 -4.37
N LYS A 78 25.04 -8.36 -4.81
CA LYS A 78 24.39 -9.25 -5.79
C LYS A 78 23.09 -9.85 -5.23
N ARG A 79 23.06 -10.21 -3.95
CA ARG A 79 21.86 -10.71 -3.28
C ARG A 79 20.77 -9.64 -3.22
N CYS A 80 21.15 -8.40 -2.91
CA CYS A 80 20.23 -7.27 -2.97
C CYS A 80 19.64 -7.11 -4.38
N ALA A 81 20.47 -7.16 -5.41
CA ALA A 81 20.01 -7.06 -6.81
C ALA A 81 19.03 -8.18 -7.17
N LYS A 82 19.40 -9.45 -6.90
CA LYS A 82 18.54 -10.61 -7.14
C LYS A 82 17.19 -10.50 -6.41
N PHE A 83 17.23 -10.07 -5.15
CA PHE A 83 16.01 -9.92 -4.34
C PHE A 83 15.08 -8.85 -4.90
N VAL A 84 15.58 -7.63 -5.16
CA VAL A 84 14.70 -6.54 -5.62
C VAL A 84 14.17 -6.77 -7.04
N GLU A 85 14.93 -7.50 -7.87
CA GLU A 85 14.48 -7.95 -9.20
C GLU A 85 13.37 -9.01 -9.08
N ALA A 86 13.57 -10.03 -8.23
CA ALA A 86 12.57 -11.05 -7.98
C ALA A 86 11.29 -10.47 -7.34
N ALA A 87 11.44 -9.55 -6.39
CA ALA A 87 10.34 -8.88 -5.74
C ALA A 87 9.54 -8.01 -6.74
N ALA A 88 10.21 -7.24 -7.59
CA ALA A 88 9.52 -6.45 -8.61
C ALA A 88 8.71 -7.34 -9.57
N ARG A 89 9.27 -8.46 -10.04
CA ARG A 89 8.54 -9.43 -10.87
C ARG A 89 7.35 -10.02 -10.13
N PHE A 90 7.57 -10.54 -8.92
CA PHE A 90 6.51 -11.13 -8.12
C PHE A 90 5.37 -10.15 -7.88
N CYS A 91 5.66 -8.92 -7.45
CA CYS A 91 4.64 -7.91 -7.24
C CYS A 91 3.90 -7.53 -8.53
N ASN A 92 4.61 -7.44 -9.65
CA ASN A 92 4.02 -7.03 -10.92
C ASN A 92 3.16 -8.13 -11.58
N ASP A 93 3.56 -9.39 -11.43
CA ASP A 93 3.04 -10.50 -12.23
C ASP A 93 2.16 -11.46 -11.41
N GLU A 94 2.30 -11.47 -10.07
CA GLU A 94 1.61 -12.42 -9.19
C GLU A 94 0.64 -11.77 -8.20
N LEU A 95 0.76 -10.47 -7.91
CA LEU A 95 -0.15 -9.79 -6.98
C LEU A 95 -1.27 -9.06 -7.73
N TRP A 96 -2.50 -9.22 -7.26
CA TRP A 96 -3.64 -8.46 -7.75
C TRP A 96 -3.62 -7.04 -7.17
N GLY A 97 -3.79 -6.05 -8.06
CA GLY A 97 -3.79 -4.64 -7.69
C GLY A 97 -2.43 -3.94 -7.78
N THR A 98 -2.48 -2.64 -8.06
CA THR A 98 -1.31 -1.78 -8.33
C THR A 98 -1.37 -0.41 -7.64
N LEU A 99 -2.22 -0.26 -6.61
CA LEU A 99 -2.45 1.03 -5.94
C LEU A 99 -1.17 1.62 -5.37
N SER A 100 -0.50 0.87 -4.48
CA SER A 100 0.72 1.34 -3.83
C SER A 100 1.57 0.21 -3.29
N CYS A 101 2.87 0.47 -3.16
CA CYS A 101 3.79 -0.42 -2.47
C CYS A 101 4.83 0.37 -1.67
N ALA A 102 5.42 -0.26 -0.64
CA ALA A 102 6.51 0.31 0.14
C ALA A 102 7.77 -0.55 0.05
N LEU A 103 8.93 0.09 -0.10
CA LEU A 103 10.25 -0.55 -0.03
C LEU A 103 10.97 -0.10 1.23
N VAL A 104 11.46 -1.07 2.01
CA VAL A 104 12.33 -0.82 3.16
C VAL A 104 13.78 -1.00 2.73
N VAL A 105 14.51 0.11 2.62
CA VAL A 105 15.87 0.15 2.08
C VAL A 105 16.86 0.58 3.16
N PRO A 106 17.66 -0.35 3.71
CA PRO A 106 18.55 -0.06 4.82
C PRO A 106 19.71 0.87 4.41
N PRO A 107 20.31 1.63 5.35
CA PRO A 107 21.34 2.62 5.02
C PRO A 107 22.58 2.05 4.31
N GLY A 108 22.92 0.78 4.60
CA GLY A 108 24.04 0.10 3.92
C GLY A 108 23.81 -0.10 2.42
N VAL A 109 22.56 -0.33 2.00
CA VAL A 109 22.19 -0.42 0.58
C VAL A 109 22.21 0.97 -0.05
N GLN A 110 21.69 1.99 0.65
CA GLN A 110 21.67 3.37 0.14
C GLN A 110 23.07 3.97 -0.08
N ARG A 111 24.04 3.63 0.77
CA ARG A 111 25.43 4.11 0.67
C ARG A 111 26.25 3.40 -0.39
N ASN A 112 25.87 2.18 -0.78
CA ASN A 112 26.57 1.41 -1.81
C ASN A 112 25.98 1.73 -3.19
N SER A 113 26.78 2.29 -4.10
CA SER A 113 26.30 2.75 -5.41
C SER A 113 25.66 1.65 -6.26
N LYS A 114 26.23 0.44 -6.27
CA LYS A 114 25.72 -0.70 -7.04
C LYS A 114 24.41 -1.23 -6.47
N ALA A 115 24.34 -1.39 -5.14
CA ALA A 115 23.12 -1.84 -4.48
C ALA A 115 22.00 -0.80 -4.65
N ARG A 116 22.30 0.49 -4.46
CA ARG A 116 21.37 1.59 -4.72
C ARG A 116 20.87 1.58 -6.17
N ALA A 117 21.73 1.39 -7.16
CA ALA A 117 21.30 1.31 -8.56
C ALA A 117 20.31 0.16 -8.83
N SER A 118 20.47 -0.97 -8.13
CA SER A 118 19.52 -2.09 -8.21
C SER A 118 18.15 -1.72 -7.64
N VAL A 119 18.13 -0.96 -6.54
CA VAL A 119 16.88 -0.41 -5.96
C VAL A 119 16.22 0.60 -6.91
N GLU A 120 16.99 1.48 -7.55
CA GLU A 120 16.43 2.42 -8.54
C GLU A 120 15.80 1.70 -9.73
N THR A 121 16.44 0.61 -10.18
CA THR A 121 15.89 -0.25 -11.23
C THR A 121 14.59 -0.88 -10.78
N CYS A 122 14.54 -1.43 -9.57
CA CYS A 122 13.32 -1.98 -8.97
C CYS A 122 12.18 -0.95 -8.92
N VAL A 123 12.44 0.28 -8.45
CA VAL A 123 11.45 1.38 -8.42
C VAL A 123 10.94 1.73 -9.81
N ALA A 124 11.82 1.72 -10.82
CA ALA A 124 11.42 1.95 -12.20
C ALA A 124 10.53 0.80 -12.73
N THR A 125 10.88 -0.45 -12.43
CA THR A 125 10.17 -1.66 -12.88
C THR A 125 8.82 -1.87 -12.21
N LEU A 126 8.65 -1.51 -10.94
CA LEU A 126 7.40 -1.74 -10.19
C LEU A 126 6.20 -1.02 -10.82
N ARG A 127 5.20 -1.76 -11.30
CA ARG A 127 3.96 -1.22 -11.86
C ARG A 127 2.98 -0.89 -10.74
N TYR A 128 3.37 0.04 -9.86
CA TYR A 128 2.50 0.59 -8.80
C TYR A 128 2.33 2.09 -8.97
N GLY A 129 1.14 2.60 -8.76
CA GLY A 129 0.85 4.03 -8.91
C GLY A 129 1.48 4.90 -7.84
N THR A 130 1.73 4.36 -6.63
CA THR A 130 2.55 5.01 -5.61
C THR A 130 3.63 4.07 -5.05
N VAL A 131 4.89 4.47 -5.14
CA VAL A 131 6.03 3.73 -4.58
C VAL A 131 6.64 4.55 -3.44
N CYS A 132 6.51 4.05 -2.20
CA CYS A 132 7.09 4.70 -1.02
C CYS A 132 8.39 4.01 -0.61
N ILE A 133 9.43 4.78 -0.29
CA ILE A 133 10.72 4.24 0.17
C ILE A 133 10.95 4.69 1.61
N ASN A 134 11.12 3.73 2.51
CA ASN A 134 11.27 3.92 3.97
C ASN A 134 10.15 4.73 4.64
N CYS A 135 8.94 4.68 4.08
CA CYS A 135 7.74 5.24 4.69
C CYS A 135 6.54 4.39 4.29
N PRO A 136 5.47 4.35 5.11
CA PRO A 136 4.27 3.62 4.79
C PRO A 136 3.50 4.30 3.64
N THR A 137 2.77 3.50 2.87
CA THR A 137 2.10 3.95 1.63
C THR A 137 1.08 5.06 1.86
N PHE A 138 0.40 5.08 3.00
CA PHE A 138 -0.57 6.12 3.34
C PHE A 138 0.05 7.53 3.44
N VAL A 139 1.36 7.65 3.66
CA VAL A 139 2.04 8.96 3.60
C VAL A 139 2.04 9.47 2.16
N GLY A 140 2.20 8.58 1.18
CA GLY A 140 2.05 8.91 -0.24
C GLY A 140 0.66 9.44 -0.57
N PHE A 141 -0.39 8.82 -0.03
CA PHE A 141 -1.76 9.32 -0.13
C PHE A 141 -1.90 10.72 0.44
N GLY A 142 -1.35 10.99 1.64
CA GLY A 142 -1.49 12.29 2.30
C GLY A 142 -0.84 13.49 1.57
N ILE A 143 0.04 13.26 0.59
CA ILE A 143 0.71 14.33 -0.15
C ILE A 143 -0.05 14.61 -1.44
N THR A 144 -0.96 15.60 -1.40
CA THR A 144 -1.85 15.97 -2.52
C THR A 144 -1.15 16.48 -3.79
N LYS A 145 0.17 16.70 -3.75
CA LYS A 145 0.99 16.96 -4.95
C LYS A 145 1.27 15.70 -5.78
N LEU A 146 1.28 14.54 -5.13
CA LEU A 146 1.43 13.24 -5.78
C LEU A 146 0.09 12.81 -6.37
N THR A 147 0.13 11.91 -7.34
CA THR A 147 -1.04 11.13 -7.78
C THR A 147 -1.28 9.97 -6.82
N TRP A 148 -2.53 9.59 -6.61
CA TRP A 148 -2.89 8.36 -5.90
C TRP A 148 -3.93 7.57 -6.69
N GLY A 149 -3.60 6.32 -7.03
CA GLY A 149 -4.42 5.41 -7.84
C GLY A 149 -3.53 4.35 -8.48
N ALA A 150 -4.07 3.54 -9.39
CA ALA A 150 -3.32 2.47 -10.06
C ALA A 150 -2.14 2.99 -10.91
N PHE A 151 -1.23 2.08 -11.24
CA PHE A 151 -0.15 2.37 -12.19
C PHE A 151 -0.73 2.80 -13.54
N ALA A 152 -0.25 3.93 -14.05
CA ALA A 152 -0.70 4.53 -15.31
C ALA A 152 -2.23 4.68 -15.43
N ALA A 153 -2.97 4.79 -14.32
CA ALA A 153 -4.43 4.73 -14.31
C ALA A 153 -5.08 5.68 -15.33
N GLY A 154 -4.63 6.94 -15.43
CA GLY A 154 -5.17 7.92 -16.39
C GLY A 154 -4.95 7.60 -17.88
N GLN A 155 -4.29 6.49 -18.20
CA GLN A 155 -3.95 6.08 -19.57
C GLN A 155 -4.79 4.89 -20.08
N TRP A 156 -5.76 4.40 -19.30
CA TRP A 156 -6.54 3.19 -19.63
C TRP A 156 -7.31 3.26 -20.96
N ARG A 157 -7.66 4.48 -21.44
CA ARG A 157 -8.31 4.69 -22.75
C ARG A 157 -7.33 4.75 -23.93
N LYS A 158 -6.02 4.73 -23.68
CA LYS A 158 -5.02 4.72 -24.76
C LYS A 158 -5.05 3.36 -25.47
N ARG A 159 -4.94 3.40 -26.79
CA ARG A 159 -4.92 2.18 -27.62
C ARG A 159 -3.75 1.28 -27.19
N GLY A 160 -4.07 0.04 -26.83
CA GLY A 160 -3.10 -0.94 -26.36
C GLY A 160 -2.92 -1.00 -24.85
N SER A 161 -3.70 -0.23 -24.06
CA SER A 161 -3.79 -0.44 -22.61
C SER A 161 -4.58 -1.71 -22.32
N ASP A 162 -3.97 -2.62 -21.55
CA ASP A 162 -4.52 -3.89 -21.09
C ASP A 162 -4.69 -3.94 -19.56
N GLU A 163 -4.09 -3.00 -18.84
CA GLU A 163 -4.19 -2.87 -17.37
C GLU A 163 -5.22 -1.79 -16.95
N ASN A 164 -5.92 -2.02 -15.83
CA ASN A 164 -6.87 -1.08 -15.21
C ASN A 164 -7.98 -0.60 -16.17
N THR A 165 -8.56 -1.52 -16.94
CA THR A 165 -9.65 -1.23 -17.88
C THR A 165 -11.01 -1.24 -17.18
N ASP A 166 -12.08 -0.86 -17.89
CA ASP A 166 -13.45 -0.96 -17.37
C ASP A 166 -13.87 -2.40 -17.00
N TYR A 167 -13.20 -3.42 -17.57
CA TYR A 167 -13.48 -4.84 -17.32
C TYR A 167 -12.47 -5.50 -16.37
N ASP A 168 -11.38 -4.80 -16.03
CA ASP A 168 -10.35 -5.25 -15.09
C ASP A 168 -9.84 -4.05 -14.30
N ILE A 169 -10.71 -3.52 -13.42
CA ILE A 169 -10.50 -2.24 -12.76
C ILE A 169 -9.38 -2.27 -11.72
N ARG A 170 -9.20 -3.41 -11.03
CA ARG A 170 -8.26 -3.63 -9.93
C ARG A 170 -8.18 -2.45 -8.96
N SER A 171 -7.12 -1.64 -9.04
CA SER A 171 -6.85 -0.50 -8.17
C SER A 171 -7.41 0.83 -8.70
N GLY A 172 -8.30 0.79 -9.68
CA GLY A 172 -8.94 1.95 -10.30
C GLY A 172 -8.26 2.39 -11.60
N ASN A 173 -9.01 3.10 -12.45
CA ASN A 173 -8.55 3.64 -13.73
C ASN A 173 -8.42 5.18 -13.72
N CYS A 174 -8.42 5.78 -12.54
CA CYS A 174 -8.26 7.22 -12.32
C CYS A 174 -7.28 7.47 -11.19
N TRP A 175 -6.90 8.75 -11.00
CA TRP A 175 -6.16 9.20 -9.83
C TRP A 175 -6.98 10.16 -8.99
N SER A 176 -6.80 10.09 -7.67
CA SER A 176 -7.02 11.24 -6.79
C SER A 176 -5.74 12.07 -6.68
N HIS A 177 -5.88 13.30 -6.18
CA HIS A 177 -4.80 14.28 -6.01
C HIS A 177 -4.24 14.79 -7.35
N ASN A 178 -2.93 15.01 -7.49
CA ASN A 178 -2.29 15.73 -8.63
C ASN A 178 -2.51 17.25 -8.65
N THR A 179 -2.28 17.94 -7.52
CA THR A 179 -2.37 19.42 -7.47
C THR A 179 -1.41 20.16 -8.40
N MET A 180 -0.41 19.47 -8.95
CA MET A 180 0.52 20.00 -9.94
C MET A 180 0.01 19.90 -11.39
N MET A 181 -1.12 19.21 -11.62
CA MET A 181 -1.75 19.02 -12.93
C MET A 181 -0.79 18.41 -13.97
N ILE A 182 0.06 17.47 -13.54
CA ILE A 182 0.98 16.78 -14.44
C ILE A 182 0.18 15.74 -15.24
N ASP A 183 0.34 15.76 -16.56
CA ASP A 183 -0.30 14.80 -17.45
C ASP A 183 0.53 13.52 -17.61
N ASP A 184 -0.09 12.43 -18.05
CA ASP A 184 0.57 11.16 -18.38
C ASP A 184 1.47 10.58 -17.28
N VAL A 185 1.10 10.81 -16.01
CA VAL A 185 1.81 10.26 -14.87
C VAL A 185 1.76 8.73 -14.92
N GLN A 186 2.91 8.07 -14.76
CA GLN A 186 2.95 6.61 -14.62
C GLN A 186 2.80 6.19 -13.16
N LYS A 187 3.52 6.90 -12.27
CA LYS A 187 3.54 6.66 -10.82
C LYS A 187 4.08 7.88 -10.07
N SER A 188 3.79 7.93 -8.79
CA SER A 188 4.42 8.81 -7.81
C SER A 188 5.46 8.04 -6.98
N VAL A 189 6.62 8.63 -6.74
CA VAL A 189 7.68 8.03 -5.91
C VAL A 189 7.97 8.94 -4.72
N LEU A 190 7.71 8.45 -3.51
CA LEU A 190 7.99 9.15 -2.26
C LEU A 190 9.20 8.52 -1.57
N ARG A 191 10.13 9.35 -1.09
CA ARG A 191 11.34 8.88 -0.40
C ARG A 191 11.49 9.51 0.96
N ALA A 192 11.71 8.67 1.96
CA ALA A 192 12.04 9.08 3.32
C ALA A 192 13.40 8.52 3.77
N PRO A 193 14.05 9.17 4.76
CA PRO A 193 15.17 8.57 5.47
C PRO A 193 14.78 7.25 6.14
N PHE A 194 15.72 6.29 6.25
CA PHE A 194 15.48 5.04 6.98
C PHE A 194 15.22 5.26 8.48
N ARG A 195 15.87 6.28 9.06
CA ARG A 195 15.58 6.81 10.39
C ARG A 195 15.23 8.27 10.24
N ILE A 196 14.02 8.64 10.64
CA ILE A 196 13.49 9.98 10.48
C ILE A 196 13.68 10.72 11.80
N HIS A 197 14.26 11.91 11.72
CA HIS A 197 14.34 12.83 12.85
C HIS A 197 14.06 14.26 12.35
N PRO A 198 13.14 15.01 12.99
CA PRO A 198 12.32 14.67 14.18
C PRO A 198 11.38 13.47 14.00
N HIS A 199 10.86 12.88 15.09
CA HIS A 199 9.95 11.73 15.01
C HIS A 199 8.72 12.10 14.17
N ALA A 200 8.48 11.33 13.11
CA ALA A 200 7.37 11.58 12.22
C ALA A 200 6.04 11.19 12.86
N ILE A 201 4.94 11.79 12.40
CA ILE A 201 3.60 11.57 12.93
C ILE A 201 2.99 10.22 12.51
N TRP A 202 3.63 9.50 11.59
CA TRP A 202 3.18 8.17 11.16
C TRP A 202 3.93 7.03 11.86
N LEU A 203 4.88 7.35 12.73
CA LEU A 203 5.60 6.36 13.51
C LEU A 203 4.82 6.07 14.79
N GLU A 204 4.54 4.80 15.01
CA GLU A 204 3.83 4.28 16.18
C GLU A 204 4.57 4.53 17.50
N ASP A 205 5.90 4.68 17.43
CA ASP A 205 6.78 4.88 18.57
C ASP A 205 6.95 6.36 18.98
N ASN A 206 6.30 7.29 18.29
CA ASN A 206 6.32 8.72 18.60
C ASN A 206 5.55 9.01 19.90
N ARG A 207 6.27 9.24 21.00
CA ARG A 207 5.69 9.43 22.34
C ARG A 207 4.89 10.71 22.49
N ASN A 208 5.12 11.67 21.60
CA ASN A 208 4.46 12.97 21.59
C ASN A 208 3.55 13.14 20.36
N LEU A 209 3.08 12.01 19.80
CA LEU A 209 2.30 11.96 18.57
C LEU A 209 1.06 12.87 18.63
N GLU A 210 0.23 12.73 19.66
CA GLU A 210 -1.02 13.50 19.78
C GLU A 210 -0.78 15.02 19.74
N ASN A 211 0.15 15.51 20.57
CA ASN A 211 0.50 16.93 20.60
C ASN A 211 1.12 17.40 19.28
N THR A 212 1.96 16.56 18.67
CA THR A 212 2.59 16.89 17.38
C THR A 212 1.54 17.00 16.28
N SER A 213 0.58 16.07 16.23
CA SER A 213 -0.54 16.06 15.28
C SER A 213 -1.46 17.26 15.47
N GLN A 214 -1.79 17.64 16.70
CA GLN A 214 -2.61 18.84 16.97
C GLN A 214 -1.94 20.13 16.48
N GLU A 215 -0.63 20.30 16.74
CA GLU A 215 0.11 21.48 16.26
C GLU A 215 0.28 21.46 14.74
N LEU A 216 0.49 20.28 14.14
CA LEU A 216 0.56 20.13 12.69
C LEU A 216 -0.77 20.55 12.03
N VAL A 217 -1.91 20.11 12.55
CA VAL A 217 -3.24 20.52 12.03
C VAL A 217 -3.42 22.04 12.15
N LYS A 218 -3.04 22.65 13.29
CA LYS A 218 -3.06 24.11 13.45
C LYS A 218 -2.14 24.80 12.44
N HIS A 219 -0.98 24.21 12.14
CA HIS A 219 -0.06 24.73 11.14
C HIS A 219 -0.64 24.63 9.73
N MET A 220 -1.25 23.51 9.35
CA MET A 220 -1.92 23.38 8.05
C MET A 220 -3.05 24.41 7.87
N GLY A 221 -3.80 24.73 8.93
CA GLY A 221 -4.87 25.73 8.87
C GLY A 221 -4.38 27.18 8.88
N ARG A 222 -3.29 27.50 9.58
CA ARG A 222 -2.78 28.89 9.74
C ARG A 222 -1.66 29.26 8.76
N ASN A 223 -0.93 28.26 8.27
CA ASN A 223 0.24 28.38 7.41
C ASN A 223 1.24 29.49 7.86
N SER A 224 1.58 29.52 9.15
CA SER A 224 2.41 30.58 9.74
C SER A 224 3.71 30.05 10.35
N ILE A 225 4.75 30.88 10.37
CA ILE A 225 6.06 30.53 10.96
C ILE A 225 5.93 30.15 12.45
N GLY A 226 5.08 30.86 13.20
CA GLY A 226 4.86 30.56 14.62
C GLY A 226 4.24 29.16 14.84
N SER A 227 3.25 28.79 14.02
CA SER A 227 2.66 27.44 14.09
C SER A 227 3.61 26.34 13.61
N PHE A 228 4.48 26.64 12.63
CA PHE A 228 5.55 25.75 12.22
C PHE A 228 6.55 25.49 13.37
N TYR A 229 6.99 26.56 14.04
CA TYR A 229 7.89 26.46 15.19
C TYR A 229 7.27 25.62 16.32
N SER A 230 6.00 25.85 16.65
CA SER A 230 5.29 25.04 17.63
C SER A 230 5.26 23.56 17.23
N THR A 231 4.98 23.26 15.96
CA THR A 231 4.98 21.88 15.44
C THR A 231 6.36 21.24 15.58
N LEU A 232 7.42 21.95 15.20
CA LEU A 232 8.80 21.45 15.29
C LEU A 232 9.20 21.15 16.74
N VAL A 233 8.90 22.05 17.69
CA VAL A 233 9.19 21.86 19.11
C VAL A 233 8.46 20.63 19.67
N ARG A 234 7.25 20.32 19.20
CA ARG A 234 6.53 19.09 19.57
C ARG A 234 7.13 17.86 18.92
N ALA A 235 7.46 17.91 17.63
CA ALA A 235 8.06 16.78 16.91
C ALA A 235 9.43 16.37 17.48
N LEU A 236 10.20 17.33 18.02
CA LEU A 236 11.49 17.06 18.69
C LEU A 236 11.35 16.33 20.04
N LYS A 237 10.15 16.27 20.61
CA LYS A 237 9.84 15.56 21.87
C LYS A 237 9.21 14.18 21.65
N GLY A 238 9.07 13.77 20.39
CA GLY A 238 8.56 12.46 20.01
C GLY A 238 9.49 11.32 20.38
#